data_AF-A0A1E4RSY2-F1
#
_entry.id   AF-A0A1E4RSY2-F1
#
_cell.length_a   1.000
_cell.length_b   1.000
_cell.length_c   1.000
_cell.angle_alpha   90.00
_cell.angle_beta   90.00
_cell.angle_gamma   90.00
#
_symmetry.space_group_name_H-M   'P 1'
#
loop_
_entity.id
_entity.type
_entity.pdbx_description
1 polymer ?
#
loop_
_entity_poly.entity_id
_entity_poly.type
_entity_poly.pdbx_seq_one_letter_code
_entity_poly.pdbx_strand_id
1 'polypeptide(L)'
;MPIMRLRAEKKMRKHLIEQLKARKVLGSRLAQGGDKSAEELQSLNLGPQVFLFKNLFSGQVLYSQVPAYHQDQIDAQFKRPNWENRKPNRRNDLWRLMCVANFANYEYAVAAYKGLVQLREVRDIHQQKEAKALRKKNKEGNTWYAAQYRHTHSQEAVADLAHVIEEFELDQTTLLWENLWRKGQDEHWRADLVEHDVLPPFNQKHQTVLMDELRAHATEAFAQLREAEAQPSEPLDQPTPA
;
A
#
# COMPACT_ATOMS: atom_id res chain seq x y z
N MET A 1 2.39 -29.46 29.31
CA MET A 1 1.75 -30.67 28.74
C MET A 1 1.48 -30.45 27.26
N PRO A 2 1.83 -31.37 26.35
CA PRO A 2 1.51 -31.24 24.93
C PRO A 2 -0.01 -31.32 24.73
N ILE A 3 -0.59 -30.29 24.13
CA ILE A 3 -2.03 -30.24 23.81
C ILE A 3 -2.31 -31.34 22.78
N MET A 4 -2.95 -32.43 23.19
CA MET A 4 -3.42 -33.48 22.27
C MET A 4 -4.56 -32.93 21.41
N ARG A 5 -4.23 -32.51 20.19
CA ARG A 5 -5.22 -32.03 19.21
C ARG A 5 -5.94 -33.19 18.53
N LEU A 6 -7.25 -33.03 18.34
CA LEU A 6 -8.09 -34.01 17.65
C LEU A 6 -7.64 -34.17 16.19
N ARG A 7 -7.87 -35.35 15.59
CA ARG A 7 -7.51 -35.64 14.19
C ARG A 7 -8.17 -34.66 13.21
N ALA A 8 -9.42 -34.26 13.48
CA ALA A 8 -10.16 -33.28 12.70
C ALA A 8 -9.48 -31.91 12.72
N GLU A 9 -9.08 -31.41 13.89
CA GLU A 9 -8.36 -30.13 14.04
C GLU A 9 -7.04 -30.11 13.27
N LYS A 10 -6.30 -31.23 13.30
CA LYS A 10 -5.06 -31.36 12.53
C LYS A 10 -5.32 -31.26 11.03
N LYS A 11 -6.39 -31.89 10.52
CA LYS A 11 -6.79 -31.83 9.11
C LYS A 11 -7.24 -30.42 8.71
N MET A 12 -8.06 -29.77 9.52
CA MET A 12 -8.50 -28.38 9.28
C MET A 12 -7.34 -27.41 9.26
N ARG A 13 -6.40 -27.53 10.21
CA ARG A 13 -5.20 -26.69 10.25
C ARG A 13 -4.33 -26.89 9.00
N LYS A 14 -4.15 -28.14 8.56
CA LYS A 14 -3.40 -28.44 7.33
C LYS A 14 -4.06 -27.76 6.12
N HIS A 15 -5.38 -27.90 6.00
CA HIS A 15 -6.15 -27.27 4.91
C HIS A 15 -6.03 -25.73 4.92
N LEU A 16 -6.16 -25.10 6.10
CA LEU A 16 -5.97 -23.65 6.23
C LEU A 16 -4.56 -23.21 5.79
N ILE A 17 -3.51 -23.95 6.19
CA ILE A 17 -2.13 -23.65 5.78
C ILE A 17 -1.97 -23.78 4.26
N GLU A 18 -2.58 -24.79 3.64
CA GLU A 18 -2.57 -24.99 2.19
C GLU A 18 -3.26 -23.84 1.47
N GLN A 19 -4.44 -23.40 1.94
CA GLN A 19 -5.13 -22.22 1.40
C GLN A 19 -4.27 -20.95 1.51
N LEU A 20 -3.65 -20.70 2.66
CA LEU A 20 -2.76 -19.55 2.86
C LEU A 20 -1.55 -19.59 1.93
N LYS A 21 -0.98 -20.77 1.68
CA LYS A 21 0.11 -20.95 0.72
C LYS A 21 -0.36 -20.69 -0.71
N ALA A 22 -1.51 -21.22 -1.10
CA ALA A 22 -2.09 -21.03 -2.43
C ALA A 22 -2.34 -19.54 -2.70
N ARG A 23 -2.94 -18.82 -1.74
CA ARG A 23 -3.17 -17.37 -1.84
C ARG A 23 -1.86 -16.59 -2.04
N LYS A 24 -0.80 -16.93 -1.30
CA LYS A 24 0.52 -16.29 -1.49
C LYS A 24 1.10 -16.52 -2.86
N VAL A 25 1.00 -17.75 -3.39
CA VAL A 25 1.49 -18.08 -4.73
C VAL A 25 0.68 -17.34 -5.79
N LEU A 26 -0.65 -17.34 -5.68
CA LEU A 26 -1.53 -16.64 -6.61
C LEU A 26 -1.27 -15.13 -6.60
N GLY A 27 -1.23 -14.51 -5.42
CA GLY A 27 -0.90 -13.09 -5.29
C GLY A 27 0.48 -12.76 -5.86
N SER A 28 1.48 -13.59 -5.60
CA SER A 28 2.83 -13.41 -6.16
C SER A 28 2.85 -13.54 -7.69
N ARG A 29 1.98 -14.35 -8.30
CA ARG A 29 1.82 -14.45 -9.76
C ARG A 29 1.10 -13.22 -10.32
N LEU A 30 0.08 -12.72 -9.64
CA LEU A 30 -0.58 -11.47 -10.02
C LEU A 30 0.40 -10.29 -9.99
N ALA A 31 1.29 -10.25 -8.99
CA ALA A 31 2.32 -9.22 -8.86
C ALA A 31 3.50 -9.38 -9.85
N GLN A 32 3.58 -10.51 -10.55
CA GLN A 32 4.61 -10.74 -11.57
C GLN A 32 4.29 -9.92 -12.82
N GLY A 33 5.33 -9.48 -13.54
CA GLY A 33 5.16 -8.77 -14.81
C GLY A 33 5.14 -7.23 -14.69
N GLY A 34 5.36 -6.69 -13.50
CA GLY A 34 5.57 -5.25 -13.30
C GLY A 34 4.28 -4.46 -13.15
N ASP A 35 4.29 -3.25 -13.71
CA ASP A 35 3.23 -2.26 -13.57
C ASP A 35 1.99 -2.65 -14.38
N LYS A 36 0.81 -2.44 -13.80
CA LYS A 36 -0.48 -2.77 -14.41
C LYS A 36 -1.20 -1.52 -14.89
N SER A 37 -1.84 -1.62 -16.05
CA SER A 37 -2.75 -0.59 -16.55
C SER A 37 -4.08 -0.59 -15.79
N ALA A 38 -4.86 0.49 -15.93
CA ALA A 38 -6.21 0.57 -15.35
C ALA A 38 -7.13 -0.55 -15.87
N GLU A 39 -7.07 -0.85 -17.17
CA GLU A 39 -7.83 -1.93 -17.81
C GLU A 39 -7.45 -3.30 -17.25
N GLU A 40 -6.15 -3.54 -17.02
CA GLU A 40 -5.67 -4.78 -16.45
C GLU A 40 -6.18 -4.97 -15.01
N LEU A 41 -6.13 -3.91 -14.19
CA LEU A 41 -6.65 -3.95 -12.82
C LEU A 41 -8.15 -4.32 -12.79
N GLN A 42 -8.94 -3.71 -13.68
CA GLN A 42 -10.36 -4.04 -13.84
C GLN A 42 -10.57 -5.50 -14.28
N SER A 43 -9.83 -5.97 -15.29
CA SER A 43 -9.95 -7.34 -15.79
C SER A 43 -9.59 -8.39 -14.73
N LEU A 44 -8.72 -8.04 -13.80
CA LEU A 44 -8.28 -8.88 -12.68
C LEU A 44 -9.20 -8.77 -11.45
N ASN A 45 -10.29 -8.00 -11.54
CA ASN A 45 -11.22 -7.75 -10.45
C ASN A 45 -10.50 -7.22 -9.18
N LEU A 46 -9.61 -6.26 -9.38
CA LEU A 46 -8.90 -5.53 -8.33
C LEU A 46 -9.54 -4.14 -8.21
N GLY A 47 -9.73 -3.62 -7.00
CA GLY A 47 -10.20 -2.23 -6.83
C GLY A 47 -9.10 -1.19 -7.14
N PRO A 48 -9.47 0.10 -7.25
CA PRO A 48 -8.52 1.20 -7.44
C PRO A 48 -7.71 1.48 -6.16
N GLN A 49 -6.72 0.62 -5.88
CA GLN A 49 -5.94 0.63 -4.65
C GLN A 49 -4.44 0.59 -4.88
N VAL A 50 -3.68 1.16 -3.94
CA VAL A 50 -2.23 0.98 -3.83
C VAL A 50 -1.87 0.47 -2.44
N PHE A 51 -1.09 -0.60 -2.39
CA PHE A 51 -0.62 -1.26 -1.17
C PHE A 51 0.81 -0.81 -0.85
N LEU A 52 1.02 -0.39 0.40
CA LEU A 52 2.33 -0.04 0.93
C LEU A 52 2.78 -1.13 1.91
N PHE A 53 3.91 -1.78 1.62
CA PHE A 53 4.50 -2.81 2.47
C PHE A 53 5.76 -2.31 3.13
N LYS A 54 5.83 -2.29 4.46
CA LYS A 54 7.07 -2.01 5.19
C LYS A 54 7.90 -3.27 5.38
N ASN A 55 9.21 -3.11 5.35
CA ASN A 55 10.18 -4.13 5.69
C ASN A 55 10.54 -4.01 7.18
N LEU A 56 10.24 -5.04 7.97
CA LEU A 56 10.51 -5.07 9.40
C LEU A 56 12.00 -5.10 9.77
N PHE A 57 12.87 -5.47 8.82
CA PHE A 57 14.30 -5.58 9.06
C PHE A 57 15.06 -4.29 8.72
N SER A 58 14.78 -3.68 7.57
CA SER A 58 15.46 -2.47 7.09
C SER A 58 14.68 -1.17 7.30
N GLY A 59 13.36 -1.23 7.50
CA GLY A 59 12.47 -0.07 7.54
C GLY A 59 12.07 0.46 6.16
N GLN A 60 12.54 -0.15 5.07
CA GLN A 60 12.20 0.21 3.70
C GLN A 60 10.71 -0.05 3.40
N VAL A 61 10.18 0.63 2.39
CA VAL A 61 8.79 0.45 1.95
C VAL A 61 8.78 0.02 0.48
N LEU A 62 7.87 -0.88 0.14
CA LEU A 62 7.62 -1.36 -1.21
C LEU A 62 6.18 -1.02 -1.59
N TYR A 63 6.00 -0.46 -2.78
CA TYR A 63 4.70 -0.11 -3.34
C TYR A 63 4.18 -1.25 -4.23
N SER A 64 2.88 -1.49 -4.27
CA SER A 64 2.27 -2.48 -5.17
C SER A 64 0.84 -2.09 -5.53
N GLN A 65 0.44 -2.33 -6.78
CA GLN A 65 -0.95 -2.17 -7.24
C GLN A 65 -1.83 -3.40 -6.93
N VAL A 66 -1.24 -4.48 -6.41
CA VAL A 66 -1.95 -5.73 -6.13
C VAL A 66 -1.77 -6.12 -4.65
N PRO A 67 -2.67 -6.95 -4.08
CA PRO A 67 -2.61 -7.40 -2.68
C PRO A 67 -1.48 -8.44 -2.40
N ALA A 68 -0.32 -8.24 -3.03
CA ALA A 68 0.88 -9.06 -2.94
C ALA A 68 2.07 -8.30 -3.53
N TYR A 69 3.25 -8.94 -3.52
CA TYR A 69 4.42 -8.42 -4.19
C TYR A 69 5.29 -9.53 -4.80
N HIS A 70 6.05 -9.20 -5.85
CA HIS A 70 6.99 -10.10 -6.52
C HIS A 70 8.43 -9.56 -6.50
N GLN A 71 9.40 -10.40 -6.88
CA GLN A 71 10.80 -9.98 -6.98
C GLN A 71 10.99 -8.87 -8.03
N ASP A 72 10.24 -8.93 -9.14
CA ASP A 72 10.33 -7.93 -10.21
C ASP A 72 10.03 -6.51 -9.69
N GLN A 73 9.04 -6.36 -8.80
CA GLN A 73 8.71 -5.07 -8.19
C GLN A 73 9.81 -4.58 -7.24
N ILE A 74 10.42 -5.50 -6.48
CA ILE A 74 11.59 -5.17 -5.65
C ILE A 74 12.74 -4.70 -6.56
N ASP A 75 12.95 -5.36 -7.68
CA ASP A 75 14.03 -5.04 -8.61
C ASP A 75 13.79 -3.71 -9.31
N ALA A 76 12.53 -3.40 -9.65
CA ALA A 76 12.11 -2.15 -10.25
C ALA A 76 12.22 -0.96 -9.29
N GLN A 77 11.92 -1.15 -8.00
CA GLN A 77 11.91 -0.06 -7.02
C GLN A 77 13.27 0.16 -6.34
N PHE A 78 14.12 -0.86 -6.23
CA PHE A 78 15.43 -0.78 -5.57
C PHE A 78 16.57 -0.88 -6.59
N LYS A 79 16.60 0.05 -7.55
CA LYS A 79 17.53 0.07 -8.70
C LYS A 79 19.01 0.29 -8.32
N ARG A 80 19.29 1.12 -7.31
CA ARG A 80 20.65 1.48 -6.86
C ARG A 80 20.87 1.19 -5.38
N PRO A 81 20.94 -0.10 -4.98
CA PRO A 81 21.16 -0.44 -3.59
C PRO A 81 22.57 -0.08 -3.14
N ASN A 82 22.71 0.33 -1.88
CA ASN A 82 23.99 0.62 -1.24
C ASN A 82 24.02 0.08 0.20
N TRP A 83 25.06 0.39 0.97
CA TRP A 83 25.19 -0.14 2.33
C TRP A 83 24.12 0.38 3.30
N GLU A 84 23.62 1.61 3.12
CA GLU A 84 22.52 2.21 3.90
C GLU A 84 21.16 1.72 3.39
N ASN A 85 20.96 1.67 2.07
CA ASN A 85 19.72 1.28 1.39
C ASN A 85 19.93 -0.05 0.64
N ARG A 86 20.09 -1.14 1.40
CA ARG A 86 20.38 -2.48 0.82
C ARG A 86 19.16 -3.00 0.07
N LYS A 87 19.37 -3.72 -1.04
CA LYS A 87 18.27 -4.39 -1.74
C LYS A 87 17.58 -5.40 -0.80
N PRO A 88 16.28 -5.25 -0.52
CA PRO A 88 15.61 -6.12 0.43
C PRO A 88 15.32 -7.51 -0.17
N ASN A 89 15.23 -8.52 0.69
CA ASN A 89 14.86 -9.89 0.30
C ASN A 89 13.33 -10.02 0.20
N ARG A 90 12.83 -10.85 -0.70
CA ARG A 90 11.39 -11.22 -0.83
C ARG A 90 10.84 -12.07 0.34
N ARG A 91 11.59 -12.28 1.42
CA ARG A 91 11.17 -13.09 2.58
C ARG A 91 9.85 -12.56 3.16
N ASN A 92 8.78 -13.36 3.04
CA ASN A 92 7.41 -12.92 3.30
C ASN A 92 7.11 -12.51 4.75
N ASP A 93 7.88 -12.98 5.71
CA ASP A 93 7.72 -12.61 7.12
C ASP A 93 8.35 -11.26 7.46
N LEU A 94 9.25 -10.74 6.60
CA LEU A 94 9.85 -9.42 6.77
C LEU A 94 8.95 -8.31 6.24
N TRP A 95 8.04 -8.61 5.32
CA TRP A 95 7.14 -7.61 4.75
C TRP A 95 5.80 -7.60 5.47
N ARG A 96 5.37 -6.42 5.89
CA ARG A 96 4.08 -6.18 6.54
C ARG A 96 3.32 -5.09 5.81
N LEU A 97 2.01 -5.27 5.71
CA LEU A 97 1.14 -4.22 5.22
C LEU A 97 1.26 -3.01 6.17
N MET A 98 1.57 -1.85 5.60
CA MET A 98 1.73 -0.59 6.32
C MET A 98 0.50 0.31 6.12
N CYS A 99 0.05 0.43 4.87
CA CYS A 99 -1.09 1.24 4.47
C CYS A 99 -1.73 0.63 3.21
N VAL A 100 -3.04 0.80 3.06
CA VAL A 100 -3.76 0.63 1.79
C VAL A 100 -4.37 1.99 1.44
N ALA A 101 -4.04 2.51 0.27
CA ALA A 101 -4.64 3.72 -0.25
C ALA A 101 -5.73 3.34 -1.25
N ASN A 102 -6.97 3.70 -0.97
CA ASN A 102 -8.12 3.56 -1.87
C ASN A 102 -8.34 4.89 -2.58
N PHE A 103 -8.57 4.85 -3.88
CA PHE A 103 -8.80 6.04 -4.70
C PHE A 103 -10.17 6.00 -5.36
N ALA A 104 -10.67 7.16 -5.79
CA ALA A 104 -11.94 7.28 -6.49
C ALA A 104 -12.02 6.45 -7.78
N ASN A 105 -10.90 6.34 -8.52
CA ASN A 105 -10.86 5.65 -9.80
C ASN A 105 -9.50 5.00 -10.10
N TYR A 106 -9.45 4.17 -11.14
CA TYR A 106 -8.25 3.42 -11.52
C TYR A 106 -7.12 4.30 -12.05
N GLU A 107 -7.43 5.40 -12.74
CA GLU A 107 -6.41 6.33 -13.24
C GLU A 107 -5.67 6.98 -12.07
N TYR A 108 -6.39 7.34 -11.01
CA TYR A 108 -5.80 7.86 -9.77
C TYR A 108 -4.90 6.83 -9.09
N ALA A 109 -5.36 5.58 -8.97
CA ALA A 109 -4.54 4.51 -8.41
C ALA A 109 -3.26 4.26 -9.22
N VAL A 110 -3.34 4.28 -10.55
CA VAL A 110 -2.19 4.11 -11.45
C VAL A 110 -1.25 5.31 -11.37
N ALA A 111 -1.77 6.54 -11.39
CA ALA A 111 -1.00 7.76 -11.25
C ALA A 111 -0.28 7.81 -9.91
N ALA A 112 -0.98 7.49 -8.82
CA ALA A 112 -0.41 7.45 -7.49
C ALA A 112 0.74 6.44 -7.39
N TYR A 113 0.54 5.22 -7.87
CA TYR A 113 1.59 4.20 -7.88
C TYR A 113 2.82 4.63 -8.68
N LYS A 114 2.62 5.17 -9.89
CA LYS A 114 3.72 5.67 -10.73
C LYS A 114 4.46 6.82 -10.04
N GLY A 115 3.74 7.78 -9.48
CA GLY A 115 4.31 8.90 -8.73
C GLY A 115 5.16 8.43 -7.55
N LEU A 116 4.66 7.49 -6.75
CA LEU A 116 5.40 6.90 -5.63
C LEU A 116 6.69 6.19 -6.06
N VAL A 117 6.64 5.40 -7.14
CA VAL A 117 7.82 4.71 -7.68
C VAL A 117 8.82 5.73 -8.23
N GLN A 118 8.35 6.78 -8.91
CA GLN A 118 9.19 7.84 -9.45
C GLN A 118 9.85 8.66 -8.35
N LEU A 119 9.13 9.04 -7.28
CA LEU A 119 9.71 9.75 -6.13
C LEU A 119 10.78 8.92 -5.44
N ARG A 120 10.57 7.60 -5.30
CA ARG A 120 11.62 6.69 -4.81
C ARG A 120 12.86 6.73 -5.70
N GLU A 121 12.69 6.65 -7.02
CA GLU A 121 13.79 6.74 -7.97
C GLU A 121 14.51 8.10 -7.89
N VAL A 122 13.77 9.19 -7.74
CA VAL A 122 14.34 10.52 -7.52
C VAL A 122 15.20 10.54 -6.24
N ARG A 123 14.69 10.03 -5.12
CA ARG A 123 15.42 9.98 -3.84
C ARG A 123 16.69 9.11 -3.90
N ASP A 124 16.64 8.01 -4.64
CA ASP A 124 17.73 7.03 -4.68
C ASP A 124 18.78 7.31 -5.77
N ILE A 125 18.39 7.96 -6.88
CA ILE A 125 19.24 8.15 -8.06
C ILE A 125 19.51 9.63 -8.36
N HIS A 126 18.45 10.44 -8.49
CA HIS A 126 18.58 11.77 -9.09
C HIS A 126 18.92 12.87 -8.08
N GLN A 127 18.29 12.85 -6.90
CA GLN A 127 18.42 13.85 -5.83
C GLN A 127 18.91 13.21 -4.53
N GLN A 128 19.88 12.29 -4.65
CA GLN A 128 20.39 11.55 -3.50
C GLN A 128 20.99 12.45 -2.42
N LYS A 129 21.63 13.56 -2.82
CA LYS A 129 22.30 14.48 -1.89
C LYS A 129 21.29 15.27 -1.07
N GLU A 130 20.27 15.78 -1.74
CA GLU A 130 19.15 16.53 -1.18
C GLU A 130 18.35 15.63 -0.24
N ALA A 131 17.97 14.43 -0.70
CA ALA A 131 17.30 13.45 0.13
C ALA A 131 18.15 13.06 1.36
N LYS A 132 19.47 12.88 1.18
CA LYS A 132 20.37 12.59 2.31
C LYS A 132 20.47 13.77 3.27
N ALA A 133 20.40 15.02 2.82
CA ALA A 133 20.46 16.20 3.69
C ALA A 133 19.23 16.32 4.61
N LEU A 134 18.04 15.93 4.14
CA LEU A 134 16.79 15.98 4.90
C LEU A 134 16.69 14.90 5.99
N ARG A 135 17.45 13.81 5.86
CA ARG A 135 17.41 12.68 6.81
C ARG A 135 18.12 13.01 8.12
N LYS A 136 17.49 12.65 9.24
CA LYS A 136 18.11 12.67 10.58
C LYS A 136 19.46 11.92 10.58
N LYS A 137 20.49 12.53 11.19
CA LYS A 137 21.83 11.97 11.29
C LYS A 137 22.16 11.42 12.67
N ASN A 138 23.05 10.44 12.72
CA ASN A 138 23.73 10.03 13.96
C ASN A 138 24.99 10.89 14.19
N LYS A 139 25.73 10.61 15.27
CA LYS A 139 26.97 11.33 15.63
C LYS A 139 28.09 11.20 14.60
N GLU A 140 28.03 10.18 13.74
CA GLU A 140 29.04 9.88 12.71
C GLU A 140 28.66 10.49 11.34
N GLY A 141 27.55 11.25 11.25
CA GLY A 141 27.05 11.82 9.99
C GLY A 141 26.32 10.83 9.09
N ASN A 142 26.11 9.59 9.53
CA ASN A 142 25.30 8.59 8.83
C ASN A 142 23.82 8.86 9.04
N THR A 143 22.96 8.42 8.12
CA THR A 143 21.51 8.39 8.35
C THR A 143 21.23 7.58 9.62
N TRP A 144 20.44 8.12 10.55
CA TRP A 144 20.18 7.46 11.83
C TRP A 144 19.61 6.06 11.62
N TYR A 145 20.14 5.09 12.38
CA TYR A 145 19.73 3.69 12.31
C TYR A 145 19.75 3.02 13.68
N ALA A 146 18.97 1.96 13.82
CA ALA A 146 19.05 0.98 14.91
C ALA A 146 19.41 -0.38 14.30
N ALA A 147 20.66 -0.81 14.47
CA ALA A 147 21.26 -1.90 13.70
C ALA A 147 21.10 -1.69 12.17
N GLN A 148 20.31 -2.52 11.47
CA GLN A 148 20.05 -2.33 10.04
C GLN A 148 18.78 -1.51 9.76
N TYR A 149 17.94 -1.31 10.77
CA TYR A 149 16.66 -0.63 10.63
C TYR A 149 16.83 0.89 10.53
N ARG A 150 16.23 1.52 9.51
CA ARG A 150 16.20 2.98 9.32
C ARG A 150 14.75 3.46 9.27
N HIS A 151 14.33 4.21 10.29
CA HIS A 151 12.96 4.75 10.35
C HIS A 151 12.68 5.77 9.23
N THR A 152 13.71 6.44 8.71
CA THR A 152 13.58 7.46 7.69
C THR A 152 12.91 6.94 6.43
N HIS A 153 13.14 5.69 6.01
CA HIS A 153 12.53 5.17 4.79
C HIS A 153 11.01 5.02 4.88
N SER A 154 10.49 4.68 6.06
CA SER A 154 9.04 4.65 6.27
C SER A 154 8.45 6.06 6.33
N GLN A 155 9.17 7.02 6.94
CA GLN A 155 8.75 8.42 7.00
C GLN A 155 8.73 9.07 5.61
N GLU A 156 9.77 8.81 4.80
CA GLU A 156 9.85 9.25 3.41
C GLU A 156 8.69 8.70 2.58
N ALA A 157 8.34 7.42 2.74
CA ALA A 157 7.23 6.82 2.02
C ALA A 157 5.86 7.44 2.40
N VAL A 158 5.68 7.85 3.66
CA VAL A 158 4.47 8.55 4.11
C VAL A 158 4.43 9.97 3.53
N ALA A 159 5.55 10.69 3.55
CA ALA A 159 5.65 12.00 2.93
C ALA A 159 5.48 11.96 1.40
N ASP A 160 6.02 10.93 0.74
CA ASP A 160 5.81 10.67 -0.69
C ASP A 160 4.33 10.46 -1.00
N LEU A 161 3.63 9.68 -0.18
CA LEU A 161 2.20 9.44 -0.35
C LEU A 161 1.38 10.72 -0.21
N ALA A 162 1.64 11.53 0.82
CA ALA A 162 1.00 12.82 1.00
C ALA A 162 1.23 13.75 -0.20
N HIS A 163 2.49 13.86 -0.64
CA HIS A 163 2.86 14.70 -1.78
C HIS A 163 2.20 14.24 -3.08
N VAL A 164 2.16 12.93 -3.36
CA VAL A 164 1.52 12.38 -4.56
C VAL A 164 0.01 12.65 -4.58
N ILE A 165 -0.66 12.53 -3.43
CA ILE A 165 -2.09 12.81 -3.34
C ILE A 165 -2.36 14.29 -3.57
N GLU A 166 -1.55 15.17 -2.98
CA GLU A 166 -1.69 16.61 -3.15
C GLU A 166 -1.38 17.07 -4.57
N GLU A 167 -0.27 16.62 -5.16
CA GLU A 167 0.20 17.04 -6.48
C GLU A 167 -0.77 16.64 -7.61
N PHE A 168 -1.38 15.46 -7.49
CA PHE A 168 -2.35 14.98 -8.48
C PHE A 168 -3.81 15.29 -8.11
N GLU A 169 -4.03 16.02 -7.00
CA GLU A 169 -5.36 16.34 -6.47
C GLU A 169 -6.28 15.11 -6.40
N LEU A 170 -5.77 14.01 -5.82
CA LEU A 170 -6.49 12.74 -5.73
C LEU A 170 -7.58 12.82 -4.67
N ASP A 171 -8.74 13.32 -5.05
CA ASP A 171 -9.91 13.45 -4.17
C ASP A 171 -10.53 12.08 -3.82
N GLN A 172 -11.39 12.11 -2.79
CA GLN A 172 -12.06 10.93 -2.23
C GLN A 172 -11.09 9.77 -1.92
N THR A 173 -9.87 10.11 -1.48
CA THR A 173 -8.85 9.12 -1.14
C THR A 173 -9.07 8.65 0.30
N THR A 174 -9.15 7.34 0.50
CA THR A 174 -9.20 6.75 1.86
C THR A 174 -7.91 5.99 2.14
N LEU A 175 -7.20 6.37 3.21
CA LEU A 175 -5.98 5.71 3.65
C LEU A 175 -6.24 4.81 4.87
N LEU A 176 -6.12 3.51 4.69
CA LEU A 176 -6.25 2.49 5.74
C LEU A 176 -4.89 2.15 6.33
N TRP A 177 -4.62 2.65 7.53
CA TRP A 177 -3.32 2.50 8.20
C TRP A 177 -3.26 1.27 9.09
N GLU A 178 -2.10 0.61 9.17
CA GLU A 178 -1.90 -0.40 10.22
C GLU A 178 -1.90 0.20 11.64
N ASN A 179 -1.58 1.49 11.75
CA ASN A 179 -1.64 2.28 12.97
C ASN A 179 -1.64 3.76 12.59
N LEU A 180 -2.62 4.53 13.07
CA LEU A 180 -2.76 5.97 12.81
C LEU A 180 -1.52 6.78 13.17
N TRP A 181 -0.74 6.36 14.18
CA TRP A 181 0.50 7.03 14.56
C TRP A 181 1.48 7.20 13.38
N ARG A 182 1.42 6.32 12.36
CA ARG A 182 2.32 6.38 11.21
C ARG A 182 2.05 7.55 10.27
N LYS A 183 0.82 8.04 10.19
CA LYS A 183 0.49 9.14 9.29
C LYS A 183 1.18 10.45 9.69
N GLY A 184 1.68 10.53 10.94
CA GLY A 184 2.20 11.76 11.50
C GLY A 184 1.05 12.69 11.93
N GLN A 185 1.32 14.00 11.91
CA GLN A 185 0.36 15.03 12.29
C GLN A 185 -0.62 15.33 11.15
N ASP A 186 -1.85 15.68 11.50
CA ASP A 186 -2.91 16.02 10.53
C ASP A 186 -2.58 17.23 9.66
N GLU A 187 -1.74 18.15 10.14
CA GLU A 187 -1.29 19.35 9.41
C GLU A 187 -0.51 19.04 8.11
N HIS A 188 -0.02 17.81 7.95
CA HIS A 188 0.69 17.36 6.76
C HIS A 188 -0.24 16.73 5.70
N TRP A 189 -1.54 16.73 5.95
CA TRP A 189 -2.54 16.11 5.08
C TRP A 189 -3.62 17.12 4.69
N ARG A 190 -4.01 17.09 3.42
CA ARG A 190 -5.16 17.83 2.91
C ARG A 190 -6.45 17.11 3.26
N ALA A 191 -7.15 17.62 4.29
CA ALA A 191 -8.38 17.02 4.81
C ALA A 191 -9.55 17.04 3.81
N ASP A 192 -9.48 17.86 2.76
CA ASP A 192 -10.43 17.88 1.66
C ASP A 192 -10.22 16.74 0.65
N LEU A 193 -9.00 16.20 0.57
CA LEU A 193 -8.65 15.11 -0.36
C LEU A 193 -8.65 13.74 0.31
N VAL A 194 -8.24 13.68 1.58
CA VAL A 194 -7.92 12.41 2.26
C VAL A 194 -8.73 12.19 3.53
N GLU A 195 -9.34 11.01 3.60
CA GLU A 195 -9.85 10.42 4.84
C GLU A 195 -8.87 9.37 5.36
N HIS A 196 -8.70 9.32 6.69
CA HIS A 196 -7.82 8.37 7.35
C HIS A 196 -8.63 7.40 8.21
N ASP A 197 -8.38 6.11 8.03
CA ASP A 197 -8.97 5.05 8.86
C ASP A 197 -7.92 3.98 9.19
N VAL A 198 -8.30 2.99 10.01
CA VAL A 198 -7.44 1.93 10.52
C VAL A 198 -7.79 0.61 9.87
N LEU A 199 -6.77 -0.16 9.51
CA LEU A 199 -6.95 -1.53 9.05
C LEU A 199 -7.68 -2.36 10.14
N PRO A 200 -8.67 -3.18 9.75
CA PRO A 200 -9.30 -4.11 10.67
C PRO A 200 -8.27 -4.94 11.43
N PRO A 201 -8.46 -5.21 12.74
CA PRO A 201 -7.50 -5.95 13.52
C PRO A 201 -7.32 -7.36 12.95
N PHE A 202 -6.08 -7.72 12.59
CA PHE A 202 -5.78 -8.98 11.93
C PHE A 202 -4.56 -9.67 12.52
N ASN A 203 -4.54 -11.00 12.42
CA ASN A 203 -3.34 -11.75 12.70
C ASN A 203 -2.39 -11.63 11.51
N GLN A 204 -1.15 -11.22 11.75
CA GLN A 204 -0.11 -11.08 10.72
C GLN A 204 0.10 -12.34 9.87
N LYS A 205 -0.15 -13.54 10.42
CA LYS A 205 -0.08 -14.80 9.66
C LYS A 205 -1.14 -14.89 8.56
N HIS A 206 -2.25 -14.18 8.74
CA HIS A 206 -3.42 -14.14 7.87
C HIS A 206 -3.51 -12.82 7.10
N GLN A 207 -2.42 -12.06 6.97
CA GLN A 207 -2.38 -10.82 6.19
C GLN A 207 -2.92 -10.99 4.76
N THR A 208 -2.67 -12.13 4.12
CA THR A 208 -3.20 -12.43 2.78
C THR A 208 -4.71 -12.63 2.73
N VAL A 209 -5.34 -12.91 3.87
CA VAL A 209 -6.81 -12.97 3.98
C VAL A 209 -7.35 -11.55 4.05
N LEU A 210 -6.80 -10.73 4.95
CA LEU A 210 -7.17 -9.32 5.06
C LEU A 210 -7.05 -8.60 3.71
N MET A 211 -5.92 -8.75 2.99
CA MET A 211 -5.75 -8.05 1.72
C MET A 211 -6.73 -8.51 0.63
N ASP A 212 -7.22 -9.76 0.69
CA ASP A 212 -8.23 -10.29 -0.22
C ASP A 212 -9.62 -9.71 0.09
N GLU A 213 -9.93 -9.55 1.38
CA GLU A 213 -11.13 -8.87 1.88
C GLU A 213 -11.12 -7.38 1.52
N LEU A 214 -10.01 -6.68 1.77
CA LEU A 214 -9.86 -5.25 1.42
C LEU A 214 -9.98 -5.00 -0.08
N ARG A 215 -9.48 -5.92 -0.91
CA ARG A 215 -9.68 -5.86 -2.36
C ARG A 215 -11.16 -5.96 -2.69
N ALA A 216 -11.86 -6.96 -2.15
CA ALA A 216 -13.28 -7.17 -2.42
C ALA A 216 -14.11 -5.94 -2.01
N HIS A 217 -13.86 -5.40 -0.81
CA HIS A 217 -14.53 -4.19 -0.32
C HIS A 217 -14.28 -2.98 -1.21
N ALA A 218 -13.06 -2.78 -1.73
CA ALA A 218 -12.82 -1.65 -2.62
C ALA A 218 -13.45 -1.81 -4.01
N THR A 219 -13.52 -3.03 -4.54
CA THR A 219 -14.26 -3.29 -5.78
C THR A 219 -15.75 -2.99 -5.60
N GLU A 220 -16.34 -3.40 -4.46
CA GLU A 220 -17.73 -3.10 -4.12
C GLU A 220 -17.97 -1.60 -3.92
N ALA A 221 -17.09 -0.92 -3.17
CA ALA A 221 -17.18 0.53 -2.95
C ALA A 221 -17.06 1.32 -4.26
N PHE A 222 -16.14 0.92 -5.13
CA PHE A 222 -16.00 1.53 -6.46
C PHE A 222 -17.25 1.34 -7.32
N ALA A 223 -17.87 0.16 -7.29
CA ALA A 223 -19.11 -0.10 -8.00
C ALA A 223 -20.25 0.81 -7.48
N GLN A 224 -20.36 0.97 -6.16
CA GLN A 224 -21.35 1.85 -5.53
C GLN A 224 -21.14 3.33 -5.90
N LEU A 225 -19.90 3.81 -5.88
CA LEU A 225 -19.57 5.18 -6.30
C LEU A 225 -19.98 5.44 -7.75
N ARG A 226 -19.66 4.49 -8.65
CA ARG A 226 -20.05 4.56 -10.08
C ARG A 226 -21.56 4.55 -10.29
N GLU A 227 -22.30 3.77 -9.50
CA GLU A 227 -23.76 3.75 -9.53
C GLU A 227 -24.37 5.06 -9.03
N ALA A 228 -23.79 5.66 -7.98
CA ALA A 228 -24.23 6.93 -7.44
C ALA A 228 -23.97 8.11 -8.41
N GLU A 229 -22.82 8.11 -9.10
CA GLU A 229 -22.51 9.10 -10.14
C GLU A 229 -23.40 8.97 -11.39
N ALA A 230 -23.85 7.75 -11.70
CA ALA A 230 -24.70 7.48 -12.86
C ALA A 230 -26.18 7.87 -12.65
N GLN A 231 -26.61 8.14 -11.41
CA GLN A 231 -27.94 8.68 -11.12
C GLN A 231 -27.86 10.22 -11.15
N PRO A 232 -28.35 10.90 -12.21
CA PRO A 232 -28.35 12.35 -12.24
C PRO A 232 -29.32 12.86 -11.17
N SER A 233 -28.89 13.84 -10.38
CA SER A 233 -29.77 14.62 -9.51
C SER A 233 -30.96 15.14 -10.33
N GLU A 234 -32.18 14.78 -9.94
CA GLU A 234 -33.40 15.33 -10.54
C GLU A 234 -33.31 16.87 -10.58
N PRO A 235 -33.55 17.50 -11.75
CA PRO A 235 -33.65 18.95 -11.79
C PRO A 235 -34.87 19.37 -10.97
N LEU A 236 -34.64 20.17 -9.92
CA LEU A 236 -35.68 20.91 -9.22
C LEU A 236 -36.40 21.81 -10.24
N ASP A 237 -37.55 21.33 -10.70
CA ASP A 237 -38.42 22.04 -11.63
C ASP A 237 -39.06 23.27 -10.97
N GLN A 238 -39.36 24.23 -11.82
CA GLN A 238 -39.41 25.67 -11.61
C GLN A 238 -40.60 26.19 -10.76
N PRO A 239 -40.52 27.42 -10.21
CA PRO A 239 -41.63 28.04 -9.49
C PRO A 239 -42.83 28.28 -10.43
N THR A 240 -44.01 27.84 -9.99
CA THR A 240 -45.29 28.00 -10.69
C THR A 240 -45.61 29.49 -10.89
N PRO A 241 -46.00 29.96 -12.09
CA PRO A 241 -46.44 31.34 -12.27
C PRO A 241 -47.84 31.53 -11.65
N ALA A 242 -48.02 32.73 -11.08
CA ALA A 242 -49.19 33.18 -10.32
C ALA A 242 -50.47 33.30 -11.15
#